data_AF-A0A970PI98-F1
#
_entry.id   AF-A0A970PI98-F1
#
_cell.length_a   1.000
_cell.length_b   1.000
_cell.length_c   1.000
_cell.angle_alpha   90.00
_cell.angle_beta   90.00
_cell.angle_gamma   90.00
#
_symmetry.space_group_name_H-M   'P 1'
#
loop_
_entity.id
_entity.type
_entity.pdbx_description
1 polymer ?
#
loop_
_entity_poly.entity_id
_entity_poly.type
_entity_poly.pdbx_seq_one_letter_code
_entity_poly.pdbx_strand_id
1 'polypeptide(L)'
;MRYYGIIRKRNIEKIIYSFEKHRRFCSQYTTLDKKKREHRKFNYIHSFVEPYKFRAENLGIPEKKYYTPICIITSDLILRENIPQLKSGLIKLLKKQYSHKFFGGQQSIDEILRNIEEMDDTLTSWYDCIDIGRFDFERDNTLNQDISYFDVYIKNTNSSYLSIEFHLYFGDIFQRDQIQIINSNYINLKGYTVPGFM
;
A
#
# COMPACT_ATOMS: atom_id res chain seq x y z
N MET A 1 -18.86 -5.96 -6.58
CA MET A 1 -18.15 -4.66 -6.55
C MET A 1 -18.23 -3.98 -7.91
N ARG A 2 -18.69 -2.73 -7.97
CA ARG A 2 -18.91 -1.98 -9.22
C ARG A 2 -17.58 -1.37 -9.69
N TYR A 3 -16.86 -2.06 -10.58
CA TYR A 3 -15.57 -1.66 -11.20
C TYR A 3 -15.60 -0.37 -12.06
N TYR A 4 -16.71 0.38 -12.08
CA TYR A 4 -16.92 1.49 -13.01
C TYR A 4 -15.84 2.59 -12.90
N GLY A 5 -15.35 2.90 -11.69
CA GLY A 5 -14.29 3.89 -11.49
C GLY A 5 -12.93 3.47 -12.07
N ILE A 6 -12.55 2.20 -11.87
CA ILE A 6 -11.28 1.64 -12.37
C ILE A 6 -11.29 1.54 -13.90
N ILE A 7 -12.41 1.09 -14.48
CA ILE A 7 -12.56 0.98 -15.94
C ILE A 7 -12.49 2.37 -16.58
N ARG A 8 -13.19 3.37 -16.01
CA ARG A 8 -13.17 4.75 -16.51
C ARG A 8 -11.78 5.37 -16.41
N LYS A 9 -11.09 5.23 -15.27
CA LYS A 9 -9.72 5.72 -15.08
C LYS A 9 -8.76 5.10 -16.11
N ARG A 10 -8.82 3.78 -16.30
CA ARG A 10 -8.01 3.06 -17.28
C ARG A 10 -8.26 3.53 -18.71
N ASN A 11 -9.51 3.86 -19.06
CA ASN A 11 -9.84 4.40 -20.38
C ASN A 11 -9.29 5.81 -20.56
N ILE A 12 -9.40 6.68 -19.54
CA ILE A 12 -8.81 8.02 -19.57
C ILE A 12 -7.28 7.93 -19.73
N GLU A 13 -6.61 7.07 -18.96
CA GLU A 13 -5.17 6.85 -19.06
C GLU A 13 -4.75 6.35 -20.45
N LYS A 14 -5.52 5.45 -21.07
CA LYS A 14 -5.27 5.02 -22.46
C LYS A 14 -5.36 6.18 -23.45
N ILE A 15 -6.35 7.07 -23.30
CA ILE A 15 -6.52 8.23 -24.17
C ILE A 15 -5.35 9.20 -23.98
N ILE A 16 -4.99 9.51 -22.73
CA ILE A 16 -3.84 10.37 -22.39
C ILE A 16 -2.55 9.79 -22.96
N TYR A 17 -2.31 8.50 -22.78
CA TYR A 17 -1.15 7.80 -23.32
C TYR A 17 -1.09 7.90 -24.85
N SER A 18 -2.22 7.70 -25.54
CA SER A 18 -2.30 7.82 -27.00
C SER A 18 -2.01 9.26 -27.46
N PHE A 19 -2.56 10.26 -26.77
CA PHE A 19 -2.33 11.66 -27.07
C PHE A 19 -0.87 12.05 -26.87
N GLU A 20 -0.27 11.68 -25.74
CA GLU A 20 1.15 11.95 -25.46
C GLU A 20 2.08 11.22 -26.44
N LYS A 21 1.77 9.98 -26.81
CA LYS A 21 2.51 9.25 -27.84
C LYS A 21 2.47 10.01 -29.18
N HIS A 22 1.29 10.46 -29.61
CA HIS A 22 1.14 11.21 -30.86
C HIS A 22 1.85 12.58 -30.82
N ARG A 23 1.69 13.31 -29.72
CA ARG A 23 2.39 14.59 -29.50
C ARG A 23 3.90 14.43 -29.57
N ARG A 24 4.45 13.40 -28.90
CA ARG A 24 5.89 13.09 -28.91
C ARG A 24 6.36 12.65 -30.29
N PHE A 25 5.54 11.92 -31.04
CA PHE A 25 5.80 11.59 -32.44
C PHE A 25 5.97 12.86 -33.30
N CYS A 26 5.00 13.76 -33.27
CA CYS A 26 5.07 15.02 -34.02
C CYS A 26 6.27 15.88 -33.58
N SER A 27 6.58 15.91 -32.28
CA SER A 27 7.70 16.69 -31.72
C SER A 27 9.08 16.34 -32.30
N GLN A 28 9.25 15.13 -32.86
CA GLN A 28 10.48 14.72 -33.53
C GLN A 28 10.77 15.60 -34.75
N TYR A 29 9.73 16.09 -35.43
CA TYR A 29 9.85 16.82 -36.69
C TYR A 29 9.73 18.35 -36.53
N THR A 30 9.39 18.84 -35.33
CA THR A 30 9.21 20.29 -35.10
C THR A 30 10.51 21.07 -34.91
N THR A 31 11.65 20.41 -34.78
CA THR A 31 12.96 21.08 -34.63
C THR A 31 13.81 20.94 -35.89
N LEU A 32 14.37 22.06 -36.32
CA LEU A 32 15.28 22.14 -37.48
C LEU A 32 16.71 21.70 -37.13
N ASP A 33 17.10 21.76 -35.85
CA ASP A 33 18.40 21.31 -35.36
C ASP A 33 18.50 19.78 -35.40
N LYS A 34 19.49 19.27 -36.15
CA LYS A 34 19.73 17.85 -36.35
C LYS A 34 20.01 17.11 -35.05
N LYS A 35 20.83 17.66 -34.14
CA LYS A 35 21.17 17.00 -32.87
C LYS A 35 19.95 16.87 -31.98
N LYS A 36 19.16 17.94 -31.87
CA LYS A 36 17.91 17.93 -31.09
C LYS A 36 16.88 16.98 -31.70
N ARG A 37 16.80 16.91 -33.03
CA ARG A 37 15.92 15.97 -33.75
C ARG A 37 16.28 14.52 -33.45
N GLU A 38 17.56 14.15 -33.56
CA GLU A 38 18.04 12.80 -33.26
C GLU A 38 17.79 12.41 -31.81
N HIS A 39 18.05 13.32 -30.86
CA HIS A 39 17.74 13.10 -29.45
C HIS A 39 16.24 12.86 -29.20
N ARG A 40 15.35 13.64 -29.84
CA ARG A 40 13.90 13.43 -29.72
C ARG A 40 13.44 12.10 -30.33
N LYS A 41 14.02 11.70 -31.46
CA LYS A 41 13.76 10.38 -32.09
C LYS A 41 14.17 9.25 -31.16
N PHE A 42 15.37 9.33 -30.58
CA PHE A 42 15.87 8.37 -29.61
C PHE A 42 14.92 8.23 -28.41
N ASN A 43 14.53 9.34 -27.78
CA ASN A 43 13.62 9.33 -26.63
C ASN A 43 12.25 8.71 -26.96
N TYR A 44 11.72 8.99 -28.15
CA TYR A 44 10.44 8.40 -28.58
C TYR A 44 10.54 6.89 -28.75
N ILE A 45 11.60 6.39 -29.40
CA ILE A 45 11.83 4.95 -29.58
C ILE A 45 11.89 4.26 -28.22
N HIS A 46 12.71 4.78 -27.30
CA HIS A 46 12.86 4.20 -25.96
C HIS A 46 11.60 4.26 -25.09
N SER A 47 10.69 5.21 -25.35
CA SER A 47 9.49 5.38 -24.52
C SER A 47 8.26 4.63 -25.06
N PHE A 48 8.17 4.42 -26.38
CA PHE A 48 6.91 4.02 -27.03
C PHE A 48 7.01 2.86 -28.02
N VAL A 49 8.23 2.41 -28.37
CA VAL A 49 8.47 1.37 -29.40
C VAL A 49 9.10 0.14 -28.75
N GLU A 50 8.55 -1.05 -29.04
CA GLU A 50 9.14 -2.32 -28.61
C GLU A 50 10.48 -2.57 -29.34
N PRO A 51 11.49 -3.17 -28.69
CA PRO A 51 11.47 -3.83 -27.38
C PRO A 51 11.79 -2.89 -26.19
N TYR A 52 11.99 -1.59 -26.43
CA TYR A 52 12.51 -0.65 -25.43
C TYR A 52 11.44 -0.08 -24.50
N LYS A 53 10.18 -0.23 -24.85
CA LYS A 53 9.06 0.15 -23.99
C LYS A 53 9.13 -0.64 -22.69
N PHE A 54 8.91 0.03 -21.55
CA PHE A 54 8.67 -0.64 -20.28
C PHE A 54 7.53 -1.66 -20.44
N ARG A 55 7.87 -2.94 -20.36
CA ARG A 55 6.86 -4.01 -20.37
C ARG A 55 6.01 -3.81 -19.13
N ALA A 56 4.70 -3.74 -19.31
CA ALA A 56 3.78 -3.94 -18.22
C ALA A 56 3.94 -5.40 -17.80
N GLU A 57 4.76 -5.68 -16.79
CA GLU A 57 4.82 -7.01 -16.20
C GLU A 57 3.44 -7.35 -15.65
N ASN A 58 2.93 -8.52 -16.04
CA ASN A 58 1.69 -9.03 -15.47
C ASN A 58 1.99 -9.51 -14.05
N LEU A 59 1.73 -8.66 -13.07
CA LEU A 59 1.84 -8.99 -11.63
C LEU A 59 0.64 -9.80 -11.11
N GLY A 60 -0.26 -10.24 -11.99
CA GLY A 60 -1.35 -11.14 -11.62
C GLY A 60 -0.83 -12.48 -11.12
N ILE A 61 -1.57 -13.12 -10.21
CA ILE A 61 -1.27 -14.48 -9.76
C ILE A 61 -1.27 -15.39 -11.00
N PRO A 62 -0.18 -16.14 -11.26
CA PRO A 62 -0.10 -17.00 -12.43
C PRO A 62 -1.23 -18.04 -12.46
N GLU A 63 -1.64 -18.46 -13.66
CA GLU A 63 -2.65 -19.49 -13.83
C GLU A 63 -2.29 -20.75 -13.02
N LYS A 64 -3.28 -21.32 -12.33
CA LYS A 64 -3.17 -22.49 -11.43
C LYS A 64 -2.30 -22.27 -10.19
N LYS A 65 -1.88 -21.03 -9.90
CA LYS A 65 -1.29 -20.66 -8.61
C LYS A 65 -2.32 -19.95 -7.76
N TYR A 66 -2.09 -19.96 -6.45
CA TYR A 66 -2.85 -19.20 -5.48
C TYR A 66 -1.90 -18.42 -4.59
N TYR A 67 -2.40 -17.35 -3.98
CA TYR A 67 -1.67 -16.55 -3.02
C TYR A 67 -2.22 -16.85 -1.63
N THR A 68 -1.34 -17.20 -0.70
CA THR A 68 -1.69 -17.30 0.72
C THR A 68 -1.63 -15.90 1.32
N PRO A 69 -2.73 -15.38 1.88
CA PRO A 69 -2.70 -14.10 2.58
C PRO A 69 -1.71 -14.15 3.75
N ILE A 70 -0.78 -13.21 3.79
CA ILE A 70 0.21 -13.07 4.88
C ILE A 70 -0.07 -11.85 5.76
N CYS A 71 -0.91 -10.94 5.31
CA CYS A 71 -1.15 -9.66 5.95
C CYS A 71 -2.56 -9.15 5.66
N ILE A 72 -3.17 -8.51 6.66
CA ILE A 72 -4.33 -7.64 6.47
C ILE A 72 -3.87 -6.19 6.65
N ILE A 73 -4.25 -5.35 5.69
CA ILE A 73 -4.06 -3.91 5.78
C ILE A 73 -5.40 -3.29 6.16
N THR A 74 -5.45 -2.62 7.31
CA THR A 74 -6.58 -1.77 7.70
C THR A 74 -6.14 -0.32 7.67
N SER A 75 -7.08 0.58 7.36
CA SER A 75 -6.79 1.99 7.24
C SER A 75 -7.95 2.85 7.74
N ASP A 76 -7.64 3.86 8.54
CA ASP A 76 -8.60 4.86 9.01
C ASP A 76 -8.21 6.27 8.56
N LEU A 77 -9.22 7.09 8.28
CA LEU A 77 -9.03 8.48 7.89
C LEU A 77 -9.06 9.40 9.11
N ILE A 78 -8.08 10.29 9.17
CA ILE A 78 -7.90 11.25 10.26
C ILE A 78 -7.86 12.65 9.66
N LEU A 79 -8.63 13.57 10.23
CA LEU A 79 -8.56 14.98 9.87
C LEU A 79 -7.20 15.56 10.30
N ARG A 80 -6.58 16.39 9.46
CA ARG A 80 -5.28 17.00 9.77
C ARG A 80 -5.29 17.81 11.07
N GLU A 81 -6.41 18.46 11.40
CA GLU A 81 -6.57 19.17 12.68
C GLU A 81 -6.42 18.26 13.92
N ASN A 82 -6.61 16.95 13.76
CA ASN A 82 -6.46 15.95 14.81
C ASN A 82 -5.04 15.35 14.88
N ILE A 83 -4.06 15.91 14.15
CA ILE A 83 -2.64 15.52 14.26
C ILE A 83 -2.15 15.50 15.73
N PRO A 84 -2.46 16.51 16.58
CA PRO A 84 -2.03 16.46 17.98
C PRO A 84 -2.59 15.25 18.75
N GLN A 85 -3.84 14.86 18.49
CA GLN A 85 -4.45 13.67 19.10
C GLN A 85 -3.79 12.40 18.58
N LEU A 86 -3.54 12.33 17.27
CA LEU A 86 -2.84 11.23 16.61
C LEU A 86 -1.45 11.01 17.22
N LYS A 87 -0.65 12.07 17.38
CA LYS A 87 0.66 12.01 18.05
C LYS A 87 0.56 11.38 19.42
N SER A 88 -0.39 11.83 20.23
CA SER A 88 -0.59 11.28 21.58
C SER A 88 -0.96 9.79 21.56
N GLY A 89 -1.73 9.36 20.56
CA GLY A 89 -2.12 7.96 20.34
C GLY A 89 -0.93 7.09 19.95
N LEU A 90 -0.10 7.56 19.02
CA LEU A 90 1.10 6.85 18.56
C LEU A 90 2.14 6.73 19.67
N ILE A 91 2.33 7.77 20.48
CA ILE A 91 3.22 7.70 21.66
C ILE A 91 2.69 6.67 22.67
N LYS A 92 1.37 6.60 22.89
CA LYS A 92 0.76 5.58 23.76
C LYS A 92 0.93 4.17 23.19
N LEU A 93 0.78 4.00 21.88
CA LEU A 93 0.99 2.74 21.17
C LEU A 93 2.43 2.27 21.34
N LEU A 94 3.40 3.14 21.05
CA LEU A 94 4.83 2.88 21.23
C LEU A 94 5.14 2.46 22.66
N LYS A 95 4.64 3.17 23.67
CA LYS A 95 4.87 2.78 25.08
C LYS A 95 4.27 1.42 25.47
N LYS A 96 3.22 0.97 24.78
CA LYS A 96 2.49 -0.25 25.15
C LYS A 96 2.94 -1.49 24.39
N GLN A 97 3.16 -1.37 23.09
CA GLN A 97 3.34 -2.47 22.14
C GLN A 97 4.71 -2.47 21.46
N TYR A 98 5.62 -1.61 21.92
CA TYR A 98 6.99 -1.66 21.44
C TYR A 98 7.70 -2.90 21.98
N SER A 99 8.30 -3.65 21.07
CA SER A 99 8.92 -4.94 21.36
C SER A 99 10.41 -4.89 21.16
N HIS A 100 11.13 -5.52 22.09
CA HIS A 100 12.58 -5.60 22.00
C HIS A 100 13.05 -6.60 20.91
N LYS A 101 12.14 -7.37 20.31
CA LYS A 101 12.47 -8.40 19.31
C LYS A 101 12.97 -7.82 17.99
N PHE A 102 12.68 -6.54 17.71
CA PHE A 102 13.06 -5.88 16.46
C PHE A 102 14.27 -4.93 16.62
N PHE A 103 15.01 -5.00 17.74
CA PHE A 103 16.27 -4.27 17.89
C PHE A 103 17.32 -4.80 16.90
N GLY A 104 17.66 -3.99 15.91
CA GLY A 104 18.84 -4.21 15.07
C GLY A 104 18.72 -3.84 13.60
N GLY A 105 17.52 -3.53 13.09
CA GLY A 105 17.32 -3.32 11.64
C GLY A 105 16.75 -1.97 11.21
N GLN A 106 15.88 -1.35 12.00
CA GLN A 106 15.17 -0.12 11.63
C GLN A 106 15.02 0.77 12.87
N GLN A 107 15.30 2.05 12.67
CA GLN A 107 15.12 3.23 13.53
C GLN A 107 15.08 3.05 15.06
N SER A 108 15.92 3.79 15.79
CA SER A 108 15.86 3.79 17.26
C SER A 108 14.49 4.31 17.77
N ILE A 109 14.07 3.90 18.98
CA ILE A 109 12.84 4.43 19.61
C ILE A 109 12.83 5.96 19.59
N ASP A 110 13.99 6.56 19.84
CA ASP A 110 14.17 8.01 19.86
C ASP A 110 13.96 8.63 18.47
N GLU A 111 14.36 7.94 17.40
CA GLU A 111 14.06 8.36 16.03
C GLU A 111 12.57 8.25 15.70
N ILE A 112 11.90 7.17 16.13
CA ILE A 112 10.45 7.00 15.95
C ILE A 112 9.69 8.11 16.71
N LEU A 113 10.08 8.37 17.96
CA LEU A 113 9.52 9.45 18.78
C LEU A 113 9.74 10.81 18.12
N ARG A 114 10.96 11.10 17.67
CA ARG A 114 11.28 12.35 16.97
C ARG A 114 10.43 12.51 15.71
N ASN A 115 10.28 11.45 14.90
CA ASN A 115 9.45 11.49 13.69
C ASN A 115 7.96 11.76 14.02
N ILE A 116 7.43 11.17 15.10
CA ILE A 116 6.06 11.43 15.57
C ILE A 116 5.93 12.88 16.07
N GLU A 117 6.92 13.40 16.80
CA GLU A 117 6.91 14.76 17.33
C GLU A 117 7.06 15.83 16.23
N GLU A 118 7.90 15.58 15.22
CA GLU A 118 8.13 16.46 14.07
C GLU A 118 6.98 16.44 13.06
N MET A 119 6.08 15.46 13.12
CA MET A 119 4.91 15.37 12.23
C MET A 119 4.06 16.65 12.31
N ASP A 120 3.87 17.37 11.22
CA ASP A 120 3.10 18.61 11.21
C ASP A 120 1.98 18.60 10.16
N ASP A 121 1.16 19.65 10.17
CA ASP A 121 0.07 19.81 9.21
C ASP A 121 0.60 19.97 7.77
N THR A 122 1.90 20.23 7.59
CA THR A 122 2.59 20.42 6.31
C THR A 122 3.21 19.15 5.71
N LEU A 123 2.81 17.97 6.22
CA LEU A 123 2.90 16.62 5.65
C LEU A 123 2.61 16.48 4.13
N THR A 124 2.32 17.59 3.46
CA THR A 124 1.81 17.81 2.11
C THR A 124 2.82 17.95 0.98
N SER A 125 4.14 18.06 1.18
CA SER A 125 5.02 18.46 0.05
C SER A 125 6.08 17.46 -0.41
N TRP A 126 6.55 16.51 0.43
CA TRP A 126 7.68 15.64 0.05
C TRP A 126 7.54 14.16 0.45
N TYR A 127 6.63 13.80 1.35
CA TYR A 127 6.46 12.43 1.83
C TYR A 127 5.04 11.92 1.60
N ASP A 128 4.87 10.96 0.69
CA ASP A 128 3.59 10.28 0.45
C ASP A 128 3.23 9.32 1.59
N CYS A 129 4.24 8.83 2.32
CA CYS A 129 4.11 7.86 3.39
C CYS A 129 5.20 8.08 4.45
N ILE A 130 4.78 8.13 5.72
CA ILE A 130 5.66 8.08 6.89
C ILE A 130 5.57 6.68 7.48
N ASP A 131 6.72 6.04 7.67
CA ASP A 131 6.86 4.80 8.43
C ASP A 131 6.99 5.15 9.92
N ILE A 132 6.05 4.66 10.73
CA ILE A 132 6.04 4.86 12.18
C ILE A 132 6.77 3.71 12.89
N GLY A 133 6.99 2.59 12.20
CA GLY A 133 7.74 1.45 12.69
C GLY A 133 6.89 0.21 12.96
N ARG A 134 7.59 -0.78 13.50
CA ARG A 134 7.10 -2.15 13.73
C ARG A 134 6.83 -2.41 15.21
N PHE A 135 5.72 -3.06 15.48
CA PHE A 135 5.24 -3.37 16.82
C PHE A 135 4.79 -4.83 16.89
N ASP A 136 4.66 -5.39 18.10
CA ASP A 136 4.04 -6.68 18.30
C ASP A 136 3.02 -6.64 19.45
N PHE A 137 2.33 -7.76 19.62
CA PHE A 137 1.38 -7.95 20.70
C PHE A 137 1.99 -8.78 21.84
N GLU A 138 3.28 -8.62 22.17
CA GLU A 138 3.97 -9.46 23.17
C GLU A 138 3.22 -9.60 24.50
N ARG A 139 2.51 -8.54 24.92
CA ARG A 139 1.72 -8.51 26.16
C ARG A 139 0.30 -9.08 26.04
N ASP A 140 -0.17 -9.35 24.82
CA ASP A 140 -1.50 -9.88 24.54
C ASP A 140 -1.40 -11.34 24.08
N ASN A 141 -1.63 -12.26 25.00
CA ASN A 141 -1.52 -13.70 24.76
C ASN A 141 -2.50 -14.23 23.72
N THR A 142 -3.58 -13.49 23.41
CA THR A 142 -4.54 -13.90 22.38
C THR A 142 -4.06 -13.47 21.01
N LEU A 143 -3.78 -12.18 20.83
CA LEU A 143 -3.38 -11.64 19.53
C LEU A 143 -1.98 -12.05 19.09
N ASN A 144 -1.06 -12.29 20.02
CA ASN A 144 0.32 -12.72 19.72
C ASN A 144 0.39 -14.12 19.08
N GLN A 145 -0.66 -14.93 19.21
CA GLN A 145 -0.72 -16.25 18.56
C GLN A 145 -1.10 -16.11 17.08
N ASP A 146 -1.99 -15.16 16.77
CA ASP A 146 -2.55 -14.97 15.42
C ASP A 146 -1.77 -13.95 14.59
N ILE A 147 -1.18 -12.94 15.25
CA ILE A 147 -0.45 -11.83 14.63
C ILE A 147 0.99 -11.85 15.15
N SER A 148 1.95 -12.03 14.23
CA SER A 148 3.38 -12.01 14.57
C SER A 148 3.87 -10.60 14.88
N TYR A 149 3.47 -9.63 14.05
CA TYR A 149 3.82 -8.23 14.21
C TYR A 149 2.89 -7.36 13.37
N PHE A 150 2.95 -6.06 13.59
CA PHE A 150 2.28 -5.11 12.73
C PHE A 150 3.14 -3.87 12.47
N ASP A 151 3.02 -3.35 11.25
CA ASP A 151 3.67 -2.11 10.83
C ASP A 151 2.63 -0.99 10.77
N VAL A 152 3.04 0.23 11.16
CA VAL A 152 2.16 1.39 11.17
C VAL A 152 2.68 2.43 10.20
N TYR A 153 1.80 2.90 9.33
CA TYR A 153 2.11 3.93 8.34
C TYR A 153 1.12 5.09 8.44
N ILE A 154 1.60 6.29 8.13
CA ILE A 154 0.74 7.46 7.90
C ILE A 154 0.92 7.87 6.46
N LYS A 155 -0.17 7.92 5.70
CA LYS A 155 -0.18 8.31 4.30
C LYS A 155 -0.91 9.62 4.11
N ASN A 156 -0.39 10.44 3.20
CA ASN A 156 -1.06 11.64 2.78
C ASN A 156 -2.20 11.28 1.81
N THR A 157 -3.45 11.58 2.19
CA THR A 157 -4.62 11.32 1.34
C THR A 157 -4.98 12.55 0.53
N ASN A 158 -5.17 13.69 1.20
CA ASN A 158 -5.42 14.98 0.58
C ASN A 158 -5.12 16.15 1.55
N SER A 159 -5.48 17.37 1.17
CA SER A 159 -5.28 18.58 1.95
C SER A 159 -6.03 18.62 3.29
N SER A 160 -6.98 17.72 3.52
CA SER A 160 -7.83 17.71 4.72
C SER A 160 -7.65 16.45 5.56
N TYR A 161 -7.24 15.34 4.95
CA TYR A 161 -7.18 14.02 5.57
C TYR A 161 -5.81 13.36 5.41
N LEU A 162 -5.43 12.64 6.46
CA LEU A 162 -4.39 11.63 6.50
C LEU A 162 -5.02 10.25 6.62
N SER A 163 -4.31 9.21 6.19
CA SER A 163 -4.68 7.82 6.41
C SER A 163 -3.68 7.20 7.35
N ILE A 164 -4.14 6.68 8.51
CA ILE A 164 -3.32 5.77 9.31
C ILE A 164 -3.57 4.35 8.81
N GLU A 165 -2.51 3.62 8.47
CA GLU A 165 -2.60 2.23 8.05
C GLU A 165 -1.91 1.31 9.05
N PHE A 166 -2.55 0.19 9.35
CA PHE A 166 -1.99 -0.91 10.12
C PHE A 166 -1.85 -2.12 9.21
N HIS A 167 -0.63 -2.61 9.07
CA HIS A 167 -0.31 -3.79 8.29
C HIS A 167 -0.09 -4.93 9.27
N LEU A 168 -1.11 -5.76 9.47
CA LEU A 168 -1.14 -6.85 10.45
C LEU A 168 -0.61 -8.14 9.81
N TYR A 169 0.59 -8.58 10.19
CA TYR A 169 1.20 -9.78 9.64
C TYR A 169 0.85 -11.02 10.46
N PHE A 170 0.34 -12.04 9.78
CA PHE A 170 -0.17 -13.24 10.42
C PHE A 170 0.96 -14.14 10.91
N GLY A 171 0.73 -14.75 12.08
CA GLY A 171 1.55 -15.85 12.57
C GLY A 171 1.33 -17.14 11.81
N ASP A 172 2.31 -18.04 11.91
CA ASP A 172 2.30 -19.33 11.21
C ASP A 172 1.05 -20.16 11.51
N ILE A 173 0.54 -20.08 12.73
CA ILE A 173 -0.67 -20.81 13.17
C ILE A 173 -1.87 -20.32 12.38
N PHE A 174 -2.12 -19.01 12.41
CA PHE A 174 -3.25 -18.41 11.70
C PHE A 174 -3.17 -18.60 10.18
N GLN A 175 -1.97 -18.52 9.59
CA GLN A 175 -1.78 -18.81 8.17
C GLN A 175 -2.14 -20.27 7.81
N ARG A 176 -1.78 -21.23 8.67
CA ARG A 176 -2.15 -22.65 8.47
C ARG A 176 -3.66 -22.85 8.57
N ASP A 177 -4.31 -22.21 9.53
CA ASP A 177 -5.76 -22.29 9.71
C ASP A 177 -6.50 -21.69 8.51
N GLN A 178 -6.02 -20.58 7.96
CA GLN A 178 -6.56 -20.02 6.71
C GLN A 178 -6.41 -20.99 5.54
N ILE A 179 -5.26 -21.65 5.40
CA ILE A 179 -5.06 -22.65 4.33
C ILE A 179 -6.03 -23.83 4.52
N GLN A 180 -6.26 -24.28 5.75
CA GLN A 180 -7.24 -25.33 6.01
C GLN A 180 -8.65 -24.90 5.62
N ILE A 181 -9.06 -23.68 5.99
CA ILE A 181 -10.35 -23.09 5.60
C ILE A 181 -10.48 -23.03 4.06
N ILE A 182 -9.48 -22.51 3.36
CA ILE A 182 -9.49 -22.39 1.89
C ILE A 182 -9.59 -23.76 1.21
N ASN A 183 -8.88 -24.77 1.73
CA ASN A 183 -8.88 -26.12 1.19
C ASN A 183 -10.08 -26.95 1.66
N SER A 184 -10.86 -26.46 2.62
CA SER A 184 -12.01 -27.18 3.15
C SER A 184 -13.16 -27.12 2.16
N ASN A 185 -13.66 -28.30 1.79
CA ASN A 185 -14.85 -28.41 0.97
C ASN A 185 -16.10 -28.29 1.86
N TYR A 186 -16.64 -27.08 1.98
CA TYR A 186 -17.81 -26.76 2.80
C TYR A 186 -19.12 -27.44 2.36
N ILE A 187 -19.12 -28.21 1.26
CA ILE A 187 -20.31 -28.90 0.73
C ILE A 187 -21.01 -29.78 1.78
N ASN A 188 -20.26 -30.33 2.74
CA ASN A 188 -20.81 -31.19 3.80
C ASN A 188 -21.03 -30.48 5.15
N LEU A 189 -20.72 -29.18 5.27
CA LEU A 189 -20.93 -28.40 6.48
C LEU A 189 -22.26 -27.65 6.36
N LYS A 190 -23.27 -28.07 7.13
CA LYS A 190 -24.51 -27.29 7.31
C LYS A 190 -24.14 -25.96 7.98
N GLY A 191 -24.18 -24.87 7.22
CA GLY A 191 -23.91 -23.53 7.74
C GLY A 191 -24.85 -23.17 8.87
N TYR A 192 -24.34 -22.45 9.87
CA TYR A 192 -25.13 -21.84 10.94
C TYR A 192 -25.88 -20.62 10.39
N THR A 193 -26.91 -20.83 9.56
CA THR A 193 -27.98 -19.83 9.47
C THR A 193 -28.73 -19.92 10.79
N VAL A 194 -28.44 -19.00 11.71
CA VAL A 194 -29.31 -18.76 12.86
C VAL A 194 -30.69 -18.44 12.28
N PRO A 195 -31.73 -19.26 12.51
CA PRO A 195 -33.07 -18.91 12.06
C PRO A 195 -33.43 -17.58 12.72
N GLY A 196 -33.78 -16.60 11.90
CA GLY A 196 -34.13 -15.26 12.36
C GLY A 196 -35.15 -15.34 13.49
N PHE A 197 -34.93 -14.55 14.53
CA PHE A 197 -35.87 -14.34 15.62
C PHE A 197 -37.28 -14.12 15.03
N MET A 198 -38.19 -15.05 15.32
CA MET A 198 -39.64 -14.83 15.23
C MET A 198 -40.07 -13.88 16.33
#